data_AF-A0A7W1N4Y2-F1
#
_entry.id   AF-A0A7W1N4Y2-F1
#
_cell.length_a   1.000
_cell.length_b   1.000
_cell.length_c   1.000
_cell.angle_alpha   90.00
_cell.angle_beta   90.00
_cell.angle_gamma   90.00
#
_symmetry.space_group_name_H-M   'P 1'
#
loop_
_entity.id
_entity.type
_entity.pdbx_description
1 polymer ?
#
loop_
_entity_poly.entity_id
_entity_poly.type
_entity_poly.pdbx_seq_one_letter_code
_entity_poly.pdbx_strand_id
1 'polypeptide(L)' 'MSSATVVGAGVFGAATARELALRGWDVTLVEQYTPGTVRSGSGGDTRLSRAAHGTVEWYTTLS' A
#
# COMPACT_ATOMS: atom_id res chain seq x y z
N MET A 1 -22.53 1.49 -9.09
CA MET A 1 -21.57 1.88 -8.04
C MET A 1 -20.52 0.77 -7.99
N SER A 2 -19.24 1.07 -8.18
CA SER A 2 -18.19 0.05 -8.22
C SER A 2 -17.77 -0.34 -6.81
N SER A 3 -17.48 -1.62 -6.58
CA SER A 3 -17.02 -2.13 -5.29
C SER A 3 -15.71 -2.91 -5.42
N ALA A 4 -14.94 -2.94 -4.33
CA ALA A 4 -13.68 -3.68 -4.27
C ALA A 4 -13.43 -4.26 -2.87
N THR A 5 -12.86 -5.46 -2.84
CA THR A 5 -12.31 -6.06 -1.62
C THR A 5 -10.79 -6.09 -1.73
N VAL A 6 -10.11 -5.45 -0.79
CA VAL A 6 -8.65 -5.47 -0.67
C VAL A 6 -8.26 -6.42 0.45
N VAL A 7 -7.49 -7.45 0.13
CA VAL A 7 -7.03 -8.47 1.09
C VAL A 7 -5.58 -8.15 1.48
N GLY A 8 -5.37 -7.88 2.77
CA GLY A 8 -4.12 -7.44 3.38
C GLY A 8 -4.11 -5.92 3.62
N ALA A 9 -4.12 -5.47 4.88
CA ALA A 9 -4.05 -4.06 5.26
C ALA A 9 -2.63 -3.58 5.59
N GLY A 10 -1.63 -4.12 4.87
CA GLY A 10 -0.28 -3.56 4.82
C GLY A 10 -0.23 -2.23 4.05
N VAL A 11 0.98 -1.63 3.93
CA VAL A 11 1.16 -0.31 3.30
C VAL A 11 0.56 -0.23 1.89
N PHE A 12 0.72 -1.27 1.07
CA PHE A 12 0.16 -1.30 -0.29
C PHE A 12 -1.36 -1.48 -0.30
N GLY A 13 -1.91 -2.37 0.53
CA GLY A 13 -3.34 -2.60 0.57
C GLY A 13 -4.11 -1.42 1.13
N ALA A 14 -3.61 -0.81 2.21
CA ALA A 14 -4.19 0.41 2.77
C ALA A 14 -4.13 1.59 1.77
N ALA A 15 -2.99 1.78 1.08
CA ALA A 15 -2.87 2.80 0.03
C ALA A 15 -3.85 2.56 -1.13
N THR A 16 -3.96 1.31 -1.59
CA THR A 16 -4.88 0.91 -2.66
C THR A 16 -6.34 1.15 -2.26
N ALA A 17 -6.74 0.69 -1.07
CA ALA A 17 -8.09 0.88 -0.55
C ALA A 17 -8.44 2.36 -0.42
N ARG A 18 -7.52 3.19 0.07
CA ARG A 18 -7.68 4.65 0.15
C ARG A 18 -7.90 5.26 -1.23
N GLU A 19 -7.06 4.93 -2.21
CA GLU A 19 -7.19 5.48 -3.56
C GLU A 19 -8.50 5.07 -4.26
N LEU A 20 -8.96 3.83 -4.06
CA LEU A 20 -10.26 3.38 -4.57
C LEU A 20 -11.42 4.12 -3.89
N ALA A 21 -11.37 4.28 -2.57
CA ALA A 21 -12.39 5.01 -1.82
C ALA A 21 -12.46 6.49 -2.26
N LEU A 22 -11.31 7.15 -2.48
CA LEU A 22 -11.26 8.52 -3.00
C LEU A 22 -11.84 8.65 -4.42
N ARG A 23 -11.86 7.57 -5.20
CA ARG A 23 -12.50 7.50 -6.52
C ARG A 23 -13.99 7.12 -6.45
N GLY A 24 -14.56 7.03 -5.26
CA GLY A 24 -16.00 6.76 -5.04
C GLY A 24 -16.39 5.28 -5.07
N TRP A 25 -15.42 4.37 -4.90
CA TRP A 25 -15.72 2.94 -4.78
C TRP A 25 -16.19 2.58 -3.38
N ASP A 26 -17.07 1.59 -3.28
CA ASP A 26 -17.39 0.93 -2.02
C ASP A 26 -16.31 -0.12 -1.70
N VAL A 27 -15.47 0.15 -0.70
CA VAL A 27 -14.25 -0.63 -0.45
C VAL A 27 -14.33 -1.36 0.88
N THR A 28 -14.15 -2.68 0.84
CA THR A 28 -13.90 -3.51 2.01
C THR A 28 -12.40 -3.81 2.12
N LEU A 29 -11.76 -3.45 3.23
CA LEU A 29 -10.36 -3.79 3.53
C LEU A 29 -10.32 -4.87 4.61
N VAL A 30 -9.65 -5.98 4.33
CA VAL A 30 -9.56 -7.14 5.24
C VAL A 30 -8.11 -7.39 5.62
N GLU A 31 -7.85 -7.70 6.88
CA GLU A 31 -6.53 -8.08 7.38
C GLU A 31 -6.66 -9.20 8.41
N GLN A 32 -5.68 -10.11 8.42
CA GLN A 32 -5.65 -11.24 9.34
C GLN A 32 -5.31 -10.80 10.77
N TYR A 33 -4.46 -9.78 10.92
CA TYR A 33 -3.95 -9.30 12.20
C TYR A 33 -4.44 -7.90 12.55
N THR A 34 -4.28 -7.50 13.81
CA THR A 34 -4.51 -6.11 14.21
C THR A 34 -3.47 -5.18 13.59
N PRO A 35 -3.85 -3.92 13.27
CA PRO A 35 -2.91 -2.89 12.85
C PRO A 35 -1.74 -2.75 13.83
N GLY A 36 -0.52 -2.58 13.33
CA GLY A 36 0.68 -2.48 14.17
C GLY A 36 1.21 -3.81 14.70
N THR A 37 0.69 -4.96 14.23
CA THR A 37 1.25 -6.27 14.57
C THR A 37 2.76 -6.37 14.26
N VAL A 38 3.50 -7.03 15.14
CA VAL A 38 4.94 -7.33 14.95
C VAL A 38 5.22 -8.21 13.72
N ARG A 39 4.19 -8.87 13.19
CA ARG A 39 4.27 -9.67 11.97
C ARG A 39 4.18 -8.82 10.70
N SER A 40 4.01 -7.50 10.83
CA SER A 40 3.94 -6.57 9.71
C SER A 40 5.32 -6.31 9.10
N GLY A 41 5.48 -6.55 7.81
CA GLY A 41 6.67 -6.09 7.06
C GLY A 41 6.79 -4.56 7.00
N SER A 42 5.71 -3.84 7.29
CA SER A 42 5.66 -2.36 7.29
C SER A 42 5.74 -1.76 8.69
N GLY A 43 5.95 -2.55 9.76
CA GLY A 43 5.83 -2.08 11.16
C GLY A 43 6.96 -1.21 11.72
N GLY A 44 8.17 -1.23 11.16
CA GLY A 44 9.28 -0.40 11.66
C GLY A 44 9.07 1.12 11.46
N ASP A 45 9.80 1.94 12.22
CA ASP A 45 9.56 3.40 12.31
C ASP A 45 9.90 4.17 11.03
N THR A 46 10.94 3.75 10.31
CA THR A 46 11.46 4.50 9.15
C THR A 46 11.63 3.63 7.92
N ARG A 47 11.51 4.21 6.73
CA ARG A 47 11.82 3.55 5.45
C ARG A 47 12.71 4.45 4.58
N LEU A 48 13.65 3.82 3.88
CA LEU A 48 14.51 4.49 2.93
C LEU A 48 13.78 4.63 1.59
N SER A 49 13.64 5.86 1.11
CA SER A 49 13.27 6.16 -0.27
C SER A 49 14.50 6.67 -1.03
N ARG A 50 14.68 6.22 -2.28
CA ARG A 50 15.81 6.60 -3.14
C ARG A 50 15.33 6.94 -4.53
N ALA A 51 15.94 7.93 -5.15
CA ALA A 51 15.77 8.28 -6.56
C ALA A 51 16.85 7.63 -7.47
N ALA A 52 17.41 6.50 -7.04
CA ALA A 52 18.37 5.70 -7.82
C ALA A 52 18.22 4.21 -7.45
N HIS A 53 18.19 3.33 -8.47
CA HIS A 53 18.15 1.88 -8.29
C HIS A 53 19.11 1.16 -9.24
N GLY A 54 20.41 1.20 -8.91
CA GLY A 54 21.45 0.65 -9.78
C GLY A 54 21.41 1.29 -11.17
N THR A 55 21.54 0.46 -12.21
CA THR A 55 21.44 0.90 -13.61
C THR A 55 20.01 0.82 -14.16
N VAL A 56 19.01 0.60 -13.30
CA VAL A 56 17.64 0.29 -13.70
C VAL A 56 16.75 1.52 -13.56
N GLU A 57 16.56 2.23 -14.67
CA GLU A 57 15.89 3.55 -14.70
C GLU A 57 14.41 3.51 -14.32
N TRP A 58 13.69 2.43 -14.66
CA TRP A 58 12.23 2.36 -14.53
C TRP A 58 11.72 2.59 -13.10
N TYR A 59 12.54 2.29 -12.09
CA TYR A 59 12.19 2.52 -10.68
C TYR A 59 12.18 4.01 -10.28
N THR A 60 12.72 4.88 -11.12
CA THR A 60 12.98 6.30 -10.79
C THR A 60 12.43 7.28 -11.81
N THR A 61 12.02 6.82 -12.99
CA THR A 61 11.36 7.66 -13.99
C THR A 61 10.03 8.18 -13.44
N LEU A 62 9.82 9.49 -13.51
CA LEU A 62 8.54 10.13 -13.21
C LEU A 62 7.87 10.48 -14.54
N SER A 63 6.77 9.80 -14.86
CA SER A 63 5.96 10.01 -16.07
C SER A 63 4.60 10.58 -15.74
#